data_AF-A0A8X6IAP8-F1
#
_entry.id   AF-A0A8X6IAP8-F1
#
_cell.length_a   1.000
_cell.length_b   1.000
_cell.length_c   1.000
_cell.angle_alpha   90.00
_cell.angle_beta   90.00
_cell.angle_gamma   90.00
#
_symmetry.space_group_name_H-M   'P 1'
#
loop_
_entity.id
_entity.type
_entity.pdbx_description
1 polymer ?
#
loop_
_entity_poly.entity_id
_entity_poly.type
_entity_poly.pdbx_seq_one_letter_code
_entity_poly.pdbx_strand_id
1 'polypeptide(L)'
;MCMYMRQDYLSVRQDYLSDCVKHVGIAYAEIKKSTLNACWKAVWPDVAERANPPILLEQEYSQIIELAHSLGGEGFEDLSEADMIEIMADKEICEDDLIDMVNITSENESDNETVADGYAHNPFTAKVVREGLEQGRKLVNYFQQNDPHLDRALRFQRNMNECLNEYEELYNVLTKNKSQSLITNFISMSR
;
A
#
# COMPACT_ATOMS: atom_id res chain seq x y z
N MET A 1 -8.09 37.39 6.41
CA MET A 1 -8.61 36.07 5.99
C MET A 1 -7.82 35.45 4.83
N CYS A 2 -7.45 36.20 3.79
CA CYS A 2 -6.72 35.68 2.62
C CYS A 2 -5.28 35.22 2.89
N MET A 3 -4.60 35.77 3.90
CA MET A 3 -3.23 35.36 4.28
C MET A 3 -3.19 34.04 5.07
N TYR A 4 -4.15 33.78 5.95
CA TYR A 4 -4.21 32.54 6.74
C TYR A 4 -4.52 31.30 5.87
N MET A 5 -5.44 31.42 4.91
CA MET A 5 -5.71 30.35 3.93
C MET A 5 -4.48 30.05 3.05
N ARG A 6 -3.67 31.07 2.75
CA ARG A 6 -2.43 30.92 1.98
C ARG A 6 -1.33 30.26 2.82
N GLN A 7 -1.29 30.52 4.14
CA GLN A 7 -0.36 29.88 5.07
C GLN A 7 -0.68 28.40 5.28
N ASP A 8 -1.96 28.05 5.48
CA ASP A 8 -2.42 26.66 5.67
C ASP A 8 -2.17 25.83 4.39
N TYR A 9 -2.46 26.38 3.21
CA TYR A 9 -2.19 25.72 1.92
C TYR A 9 -0.70 25.52 1.65
N LEU A 10 0.15 26.48 2.02
CA LEU A 10 1.60 26.35 1.91
C LEU A 10 2.14 25.30 2.89
N SER A 11 1.57 25.20 4.09
CA SER A 11 1.94 24.18 5.08
C SER A 11 1.62 22.77 4.60
N VAL A 12 0.39 22.52 4.14
CA VAL A 12 -0.02 21.20 3.64
C VAL A 12 0.79 20.79 2.41
N ARG A 13 1.09 21.74 1.51
CA ARG A 13 1.95 21.48 0.34
C ARG A 13 3.39 21.16 0.73
N GLN A 14 3.90 21.82 1.77
CA GLN A 14 5.25 21.57 2.27
C GLN A 14 5.35 20.21 2.97
N ASP A 15 4.32 19.81 3.70
CA ASP A 15 4.23 18.48 4.33
C ASP A 15 4.15 17.37 3.28
N TYR A 16 3.29 17.53 2.26
CA TYR A 16 3.18 16.59 1.14
C TYR A 16 4.50 16.42 0.37
N LEU A 17 5.18 17.52 0.04
CA LEU A 17 6.48 17.45 -0.64
C LEU A 17 7.54 16.78 0.23
N SER A 18 7.56 17.08 1.53
CA SER A 18 8.42 16.41 2.49
C SER A 18 8.17 14.90 2.49
N ASP A 19 6.91 14.47 2.50
CA ASP A 19 6.56 13.06 2.50
C ASP A 19 6.89 12.38 1.18
N CYS A 20 6.70 13.03 0.03
CA CYS A 20 7.17 12.51 -1.26
C CYS A 20 8.70 12.28 -1.24
N VAL A 21 9.48 13.23 -0.74
CA VAL A 21 10.94 13.10 -0.67
C VAL A 21 11.35 11.96 0.26
N LYS A 22 10.65 11.77 1.39
CA LYS A 22 10.89 10.62 2.28
C LYS A 22 10.64 9.30 1.58
N HIS A 23 9.50 9.14 0.90
CA HIS A 23 9.17 7.89 0.21
C HIS A 23 10.14 7.60 -0.94
N VAL A 24 10.56 8.63 -1.70
CA VAL A 24 11.62 8.47 -2.71
C VAL A 24 12.95 8.07 -2.06
N GLY A 25 13.28 8.65 -0.92
CA GLY A 25 14.48 8.29 -0.16
C GLY A 25 14.47 6.85 0.34
N ILE A 26 13.32 6.38 0.83
CA ILE A 26 13.11 4.98 1.26
C ILE A 26 13.24 4.05 0.06
N ALA A 27 12.51 4.31 -1.01
CA ALA A 27 12.58 3.50 -2.23
C ALA A 27 14.01 3.47 -2.79
N TYR A 28 14.72 4.59 -2.80
CA TYR A 28 16.13 4.63 -3.24
C TYR A 28 17.05 3.79 -2.35
N ALA A 29 16.85 3.81 -1.03
CA ALA A 29 17.64 3.03 -0.09
C ALA A 29 17.38 1.52 -0.19
N GLU A 30 16.19 1.11 -0.64
CA GLU A 30 15.83 -0.29 -0.86
C GLU A 30 16.39 -0.86 -2.16
N ILE A 31 16.74 -0.02 -3.15
CA ILE A 31 17.32 -0.49 -4.40
C ILE A 31 18.71 -1.06 -4.14
N LYS A 32 18.87 -2.35 -4.46
CA LYS A 32 20.16 -3.04 -4.34
C LYS A 32 21.20 -2.39 -5.26
N LYS A 33 22.43 -2.35 -4.77
CA LYS A 33 23.58 -1.84 -5.53
C LYS A 33 23.82 -2.62 -6.83
N SER A 34 23.58 -3.94 -6.80
CA SER A 34 23.64 -4.81 -7.97
C SER A 34 22.64 -4.39 -9.06
N THR A 35 21.40 -4.07 -8.69
CA THR A 35 20.37 -3.55 -9.61
C THR A 35 20.78 -2.21 -10.24
N LEU A 36 21.29 -1.26 -9.44
CA LEU A 36 21.78 0.01 -9.97
C LEU A 36 22.96 -0.21 -10.93
N ASN A 37 23.92 -1.05 -10.56
CA ASN A 37 25.07 -1.37 -11.40
C ASN A 37 24.65 -2.02 -12.72
N ALA A 38 23.67 -2.92 -12.71
CA ALA A 38 23.11 -3.52 -13.92
C ALA A 38 22.50 -2.46 -14.86
N CYS A 39 21.62 -1.59 -14.36
CA CYS A 39 21.02 -0.52 -15.14
C CYS A 39 22.07 0.45 -15.70
N TRP A 40 23.03 0.87 -14.88
CA TRP A 40 24.09 1.79 -15.32
C TRP A 40 25.08 1.11 -16.25
N LYS A 41 25.34 -0.20 -16.13
CA LYS A 41 26.25 -0.92 -17.02
C LYS A 41 25.79 -0.89 -18.48
N ALA A 42 24.49 -0.86 -18.74
CA ALA A 42 23.94 -0.75 -20.09
C ALA A 42 24.08 0.65 -20.71
N VAL A 43 24.05 1.70 -19.88
CA VAL A 43 24.04 3.10 -20.33
C VAL A 43 25.42 3.74 -20.24
N TRP A 44 26.15 3.43 -19.17
CA TRP A 44 27.48 3.93 -18.85
C TRP A 44 28.30 2.89 -18.05
N PRO A 45 28.98 1.98 -18.75
CA PRO A 45 29.74 0.89 -18.14
C PRO A 45 30.82 1.32 -17.13
N ASP A 46 31.46 2.47 -17.36
CA ASP A 46 32.60 2.94 -16.55
C ASP A 46 32.23 3.39 -15.13
N VAL A 47 30.95 3.72 -14.88
CA VAL A 47 30.47 4.12 -13.54
C VAL A 47 29.84 2.97 -12.77
N ALA A 48 29.56 1.84 -13.43
CA ALA A 48 29.13 0.62 -12.77
C ALA A 48 30.32 0.03 -12.01
N GLU A 49 30.18 -0.12 -10.70
CA GLU A 49 31.22 -0.76 -9.92
C GLU A 49 31.42 -2.20 -10.40
N ARG A 50 32.68 -2.62 -10.53
CA ARG A 50 32.98 -4.02 -10.84
C ARG A 50 32.48 -4.85 -9.66
N ALA A 51 31.64 -5.85 -9.96
CA ALA A 51 31.16 -6.78 -8.97
C ALA A 51 32.34 -7.27 -8.11
N ASN A 52 32.25 -7.06 -6.80
CA ASN A 52 33.19 -7.71 -5.89
C ASN A 52 33.04 -9.21 -6.11
N PRO A 53 34.14 -9.98 -6.14
CA PRO A 53 34.03 -11.42 -6.13
C PRO A 53 33.19 -11.83 -4.91
N PRO A 54 32.32 -12.85 -5.04
CA PRO A 54 31.48 -13.29 -3.94
C PRO A 54 32.37 -13.57 -2.73
N ILE A 55 32.05 -12.93 -1.61
CA ILE A 55 32.70 -13.23 -0.34
C ILE A 55 32.32 -14.68 -0.05
N LEU A 56 33.32 -15.55 0.08
CA LEU A 56 33.12 -16.97 0.41
C LEU A 56 32.60 -17.06 1.85
N LEU A 57 31.28 -17.24 1.99
CA LEU A 57 30.55 -17.36 3.27
C LEU A 57 30.20 -18.83 3.60
N GLU A 58 30.93 -19.81 3.05
CA GLU A 58 30.66 -21.26 3.21
C GLU A 58 30.41 -21.68 4.67
N GLN A 59 31.17 -21.08 5.60
CA GLN A 59 31.04 -21.37 7.03
C GLN A 59 29.78 -20.78 7.68
N GLU A 60 29.22 -19.70 7.11
CA GLU A 60 27.97 -19.09 7.54
C GLU A 60 26.76 -19.83 6.95
N TYR A 61 26.85 -20.28 5.69
CA TYR A 61 25.80 -21.10 5.07
C TYR A 61 25.57 -22.39 5.81
N SER A 62 26.64 -23.08 6.22
CA SER A 62 26.54 -24.31 7.00
C SER A 62 25.77 -24.09 8.32
N GLN A 63 26.02 -22.98 9.02
CA GLN A 63 25.31 -22.66 10.28
C GLN A 63 23.83 -22.34 10.05
N ILE A 64 23.49 -21.65 8.96
CA ILE A 64 22.10 -21.32 8.63
C ILE A 64 21.34 -22.59 8.22
N ILE A 65 21.95 -23.46 7.42
CA ILE A 65 21.36 -24.75 7.02
C ILE A 65 21.11 -25.64 8.24
N GLU A 66 22.10 -25.78 9.13
CA GLU A 66 21.95 -26.56 10.36
C GLU A 66 20.82 -26.00 11.25
N LEU A 67 20.70 -24.69 11.34
CA LEU A 67 19.62 -24.05 12.10
C LEU A 67 18.25 -24.30 11.44
N ALA A 68 18.13 -24.16 10.13
CA ALA A 68 16.90 -24.44 9.38
C ALA A 68 16.46 -25.90 9.55
N HIS A 69 17.39 -26.84 9.41
CA HIS A 69 17.16 -28.27 9.64
C HIS A 69 16.70 -28.54 11.08
N SER A 70 17.24 -27.83 12.08
CA SER A 70 16.86 -28.00 13.48
C SER A 70 15.45 -27.50 13.80
N LEU A 71 14.96 -26.49 13.07
CA LEU A 71 13.61 -25.95 13.21
C LEU A 71 12.58 -26.86 12.53
N GLY A 72 12.98 -27.54 11.46
CA GLY A 72 12.14 -28.47 10.69
C GLY A 72 11.00 -27.77 9.95
N GLY A 73 10.21 -28.54 9.21
CA GLY A 73 9.10 -28.03 8.40
C GLY A 73 9.37 -28.09 6.89
N GLU A 74 8.28 -28.03 6.12
CA GLU A 74 8.33 -28.12 4.65
C GLU A 74 9.21 -27.00 4.07
N GLY A 75 10.19 -27.38 3.24
CA GLY A 75 11.15 -26.46 2.63
C GLY A 75 12.39 -26.14 3.48
N PHE A 76 12.37 -26.38 4.79
CA PHE A 76 13.58 -26.23 5.63
C PHE A 76 14.39 -27.52 5.74
N GLU A 77 13.76 -28.69 5.79
CA GLU A 77 14.47 -29.98 5.89
C GLU A 77 15.31 -30.31 4.65
N ASP A 78 14.89 -29.81 3.49
CA ASP A 78 15.56 -30.06 2.20
C ASP A 78 16.56 -28.96 1.81
N LEU A 79 16.70 -27.92 2.64
CA LEU A 79 17.55 -26.77 2.34
C LEU A 79 19.02 -27.17 2.21
N SER A 80 19.64 -26.87 1.07
CA SER A 80 21.00 -27.26 0.72
C SER A 80 21.93 -26.06 0.50
N GLU A 81 23.23 -26.32 0.43
CA GLU A 81 24.23 -25.29 0.11
C GLU A 81 24.03 -24.72 -1.30
N ALA A 82 23.55 -25.52 -2.25
CA ALA A 82 23.23 -25.04 -3.59
C ALA A 82 22.09 -24.01 -3.56
N ASP A 83 21.09 -24.23 -2.71
CA ASP A 83 19.98 -23.30 -2.53
C ASP A 83 20.46 -22.00 -1.89
N MET A 84 21.39 -22.06 -0.91
CA MET A 84 22.00 -20.86 -0.34
C MET A 84 22.80 -20.07 -1.37
N ILE A 85 23.57 -20.76 -2.21
CA ILE A 85 24.32 -20.12 -3.30
C ILE A 85 23.36 -19.47 -4.29
N GLU A 86 22.23 -20.10 -4.61
CA GLU A 86 21.20 -19.52 -5.49
C GLU A 86 20.52 -18.30 -4.86
N ILE A 87 20.11 -18.39 -3.59
CA ILE A 87 19.45 -17.31 -2.84
C ILE A 87 20.37 -16.10 -2.66
N MET A 88 21.65 -16.36 -2.41
CA MET A 88 22.66 -15.34 -2.14
C MET A 88 23.37 -14.84 -3.40
N ALA A 89 23.16 -15.50 -4.54
CA ALA A 89 23.66 -15.00 -5.82
C ALA A 89 22.96 -13.67 -6.14
N ASP A 90 23.74 -12.64 -6.44
CA ASP A 90 23.25 -11.40 -7.04
C ASP A 90 22.79 -11.69 -8.48
N LYS A 91 21.60 -12.29 -8.62
CA LYS A 91 20.94 -12.45 -9.92
C LYS A 91 20.43 -11.08 -10.39
N GLU A 92 20.80 -10.72 -11.61
CA GLU A 92 20.23 -9.57 -12.29
C GLU A 92 18.75 -9.86 -12.57
N ILE A 93 17.86 -9.09 -11.95
CA ILE A 93 16.40 -9.24 -12.09
C ILE A 93 16.04 -8.92 -13.54
N CYS A 94 15.48 -9.88 -14.27
CA CYS A 94 14.98 -9.65 -15.63
C CYS A 94 13.50 -9.22 -15.63
N GLU A 95 12.98 -8.85 -16.80
CA GLU A 95 11.57 -8.42 -16.95
C GLU A 95 10.59 -9.54 -16.56
N ASP A 96 10.93 -10.80 -16.85
CA ASP A 96 10.11 -11.95 -16.45
C ASP A 96 10.12 -12.12 -14.91
N ASP A 97 11.28 -11.94 -14.25
CA ASP A 97 11.37 -11.98 -12.79
C ASP A 97 10.51 -10.88 -12.13
N LEU A 98 10.35 -9.71 -12.77
CA LEU A 98 9.47 -8.64 -12.30
C LEU A 98 7.99 -9.02 -12.40
N ILE A 99 7.59 -9.65 -13.52
CA ILE A 99 6.22 -10.12 -13.74
C ILE A 99 5.87 -11.20 -12.71
N ASP A 100 6.80 -12.13 -12.45
CA ASP A 100 6.60 -13.18 -11.45
C ASP A 100 6.50 -12.62 -10.03
N MET A 101 7.30 -11.61 -9.65
CA MET A 101 7.12 -10.94 -8.35
C MET A 101 5.76 -10.27 -8.19
N VAL A 102 5.25 -9.62 -9.26
CA VAL A 102 3.91 -9.00 -9.28
C VAL A 102 2.81 -10.07 -9.17
N ASN A 103 3.00 -11.20 -9.86
CA ASN A 103 2.07 -12.33 -9.80
C ASN A 103 2.10 -13.01 -8.44
N ILE A 104 3.25 -13.23 -7.81
CA ILE A 104 3.37 -13.79 -6.46
C ILE A 104 2.70 -12.86 -5.43
N THR A 105 2.85 -11.54 -5.54
CA THR A 105 2.09 -10.61 -4.69
C THR A 105 0.58 -10.64 -4.93
N SER A 106 0.15 -11.01 -6.14
CA SER A 106 -1.27 -11.18 -6.49
C SER A 106 -1.80 -12.58 -6.10
N GLU A 107 -0.94 -13.60 -6.09
CA GLU A 107 -1.24 -14.98 -5.74
C GLU A 107 -1.28 -15.19 -4.23
N ASN A 108 -0.50 -14.43 -3.46
CA ASN A 108 -0.65 -14.33 -2.00
C ASN A 108 -1.94 -13.58 -1.58
N GLU A 109 -2.62 -12.89 -2.50
CA GLU A 109 -4.01 -12.44 -2.34
C GLU A 109 -5.04 -13.46 -2.86
N SER A 110 -4.58 -14.56 -3.47
CA SER A 110 -5.38 -15.57 -4.17
C SER A 110 -5.29 -16.98 -3.58
N ASP A 111 -4.56 -17.21 -2.50
CA ASP A 111 -4.81 -18.38 -1.63
C ASP A 111 -5.97 -18.07 -0.69
N ASN A 112 -7.13 -17.86 -1.31
CA ASN A 112 -8.40 -18.12 -0.65
C ASN A 112 -8.65 -19.63 -0.76
N GLU A 113 -7.78 -20.40 -0.11
CA GLU A 113 -8.17 -21.72 0.35
C GLU A 113 -9.50 -21.55 1.07
N THR A 114 -10.45 -22.41 0.73
CA THR A 114 -11.78 -22.41 1.30
C THR A 114 -11.72 -22.88 2.75
N VAL A 115 -11.17 -22.04 3.63
CA VAL A 115 -11.44 -22.09 5.05
C VAL A 115 -12.81 -21.46 5.24
N ALA A 116 -13.79 -22.33 5.48
CA ALA A 116 -15.05 -21.96 6.07
C ALA A 116 -14.78 -21.32 7.44
N ASP A 117 -14.49 -20.03 7.45
CA ASP A 117 -14.49 -19.21 8.66
C ASP A 117 -15.27 -17.92 8.39
N GLY A 118 -16.55 -17.95 8.77
CA GLY A 118 -17.15 -17.04 9.75
C GLY A 118 -17.09 -15.52 9.59
N TYR A 119 -16.22 -14.94 8.78
CA TYR A 119 -16.16 -13.49 8.61
C TYR A 119 -17.05 -13.10 7.45
N ALA A 120 -18.29 -12.73 7.77
CA ALA A 120 -19.07 -11.88 6.91
C ALA A 120 -18.22 -10.64 6.59
N HIS A 121 -17.56 -10.64 5.43
CA HIS A 121 -16.93 -9.46 4.87
C HIS A 121 -18.05 -8.44 4.67
N ASN A 122 -18.31 -7.61 5.68
CA ASN A 122 -19.31 -6.56 5.59
C ASN A 122 -18.81 -5.60 4.50
N PRO A 123 -19.41 -5.63 3.31
CA PRO A 123 -18.85 -4.88 2.20
C PRO A 123 -18.94 -3.39 2.54
N PHE A 124 -17.96 -2.62 2.05
CA PHE A 124 -17.97 -1.17 2.19
C PHE A 124 -19.08 -0.56 1.31
N THR A 125 -20.32 -0.66 1.79
CA THR A 125 -21.53 -0.29 1.05
C THR A 125 -21.94 1.15 1.29
N ALA A 126 -22.81 1.69 0.42
CA ALA A 126 -23.43 2.99 0.64
C ALA A 126 -24.12 3.12 2.02
N LYS A 127 -24.63 2.01 2.57
CA LYS A 127 -25.23 2.00 3.91
C LYS A 127 -24.18 2.27 4.99
N VAL A 128 -23.03 1.59 4.92
CA VAL A 128 -21.89 1.76 5.83
C VAL A 128 -21.36 3.19 5.75
N VAL A 129 -21.15 3.71 4.54
CA VAL A 129 -20.67 5.09 4.33
C VAL A 129 -21.66 6.12 4.91
N ARG A 130 -22.96 5.95 4.68
CA ARG A 130 -24.00 6.82 5.24
C ARG A 130 -24.02 6.81 6.77
N GLU A 131 -23.89 5.63 7.38
CA GLU A 131 -23.84 5.48 8.84
C GLU A 131 -22.59 6.16 9.42
N GLY A 132 -21.44 6.00 8.77
CA GLY A 132 -20.21 6.72 9.13
C GLY A 132 -20.36 8.24 9.06
N LEU A 133 -20.96 8.76 7.97
CA LEU A 133 -21.25 10.19 7.82
C LEU A 133 -22.17 10.72 8.94
N GLU A 134 -23.19 9.95 9.32
CA GLU A 134 -24.10 10.32 10.42
C GLU A 134 -23.36 10.37 11.76
N GLN A 135 -22.50 9.40 12.05
CA GLN A 135 -21.68 9.39 13.27
C GLN A 135 -20.71 10.57 13.31
N GLY A 136 -20.02 10.86 12.21
CA GLY A 136 -19.12 12.02 12.11
C GLY A 136 -19.83 13.34 12.43
N ARG A 137 -21.02 13.55 11.85
CA ARG A 137 -21.83 14.74 12.13
C ARG A 137 -22.29 14.83 13.59
N LYS A 138 -22.65 13.70 14.21
CA LYS A 138 -22.99 13.64 15.64
C LYS A 138 -21.79 14.05 16.51
N LEU A 139 -20.60 13.56 16.19
CA LEU A 139 -19.37 13.88 16.91
C LEU A 139 -19.01 15.37 16.81
N VAL A 140 -19.11 15.95 15.61
CA VAL A 140 -18.92 17.38 15.38
C VAL A 140 -19.89 18.21 16.24
N ASN A 141 -21.19 17.88 16.20
CA ASN A 141 -22.20 18.57 17.00
C ASN A 141 -21.95 18.43 18.51
N TYR A 142 -21.48 17.26 18.97
CA TYR A 142 -21.19 17.01 20.38
C TYR A 142 -20.10 17.95 20.89
N PHE A 143 -18.96 18.05 20.20
CA PHE A 143 -17.89 18.96 20.62
C PHE A 143 -18.27 20.43 20.45
N GLN A 144 -19.06 20.78 19.43
CA GLN A 144 -19.55 22.14 19.28
C GLN A 144 -20.43 22.61 20.46
N GLN A 145 -21.20 21.69 21.07
CA GLN A 145 -22.08 22.00 22.20
C GLN A 145 -21.41 21.91 23.57
N ASN A 146 -20.41 21.03 23.70
CA ASN A 146 -19.83 20.68 25.00
C ASN A 146 -18.41 21.22 25.22
N ASP A 147 -17.70 21.65 24.19
CA ASP A 147 -16.36 22.20 24.34
C ASP A 147 -16.42 23.68 24.83
N PRO A 148 -15.92 24.00 26.03
CA PRO A 148 -15.90 25.38 26.52
C PRO A 148 -14.96 26.28 25.72
N HIS A 149 -14.05 25.71 24.91
CA HIS A 149 -13.13 26.47 24.07
C HIS A 149 -13.63 26.53 22.61
N LEU A 150 -14.34 27.61 22.28
CA LEU A 150 -14.96 27.80 20.96
C LEU A 150 -13.98 27.62 19.79
N ASP A 151 -12.80 28.24 19.83
CA ASP A 151 -11.86 28.14 18.69
C ASP A 151 -11.36 26.71 18.46
N ARG A 152 -11.22 25.92 19.53
CA ARG A 152 -10.82 24.52 19.41
C ARG A 152 -11.95 23.70 18.80
N ALA A 153 -13.18 23.90 19.25
CA ALA A 153 -14.37 23.25 18.70
C ALA A 153 -14.55 23.57 17.21
N LEU A 154 -14.37 24.84 16.81
CA LEU A 154 -14.47 25.27 15.42
C LEU A 154 -13.34 24.70 14.54
N ARG A 155 -12.10 24.64 15.06
CA ARG A 155 -11.00 23.97 14.36
C ARG A 155 -11.28 22.49 14.14
N PHE A 156 -11.78 21.80 15.18
CA PHE A 156 -12.19 20.40 15.07
C PHE A 156 -13.29 20.21 14.03
N GLN A 157 -14.35 21.03 14.09
CA GLN A 157 -15.44 21.00 13.12
C GLN A 157 -14.94 21.17 11.68
N ARG A 158 -14.07 22.15 11.42
CA ARG A 158 -13.52 22.40 10.09
C ARG A 158 -12.79 21.16 9.56
N ASN A 159 -11.83 20.65 10.34
CA ASN A 159 -11.01 19.52 9.94
C ASN A 159 -11.84 18.23 9.77
N MET A 160 -12.80 17.96 10.65
CA MET A 160 -13.69 16.80 10.51
C MET A 160 -14.59 16.90 9.28
N ASN A 161 -15.12 18.09 8.97
CA ASN A 161 -15.93 18.28 7.78
C ASN A 161 -15.12 18.09 6.49
N GLU A 162 -13.84 18.50 6.48
CA GLU A 162 -12.92 18.22 5.38
C GLU A 162 -12.76 16.70 5.17
N CYS A 163 -12.52 15.93 6.23
CA CYS A 163 -12.44 14.47 6.14
C CYS A 163 -13.77 13.82 5.71
N LEU A 164 -14.91 14.33 6.19
CA LEU A 164 -16.23 13.77 5.83
C LEU A 164 -16.58 14.01 4.36
N ASN A 165 -16.06 15.07 3.73
CA ASN A 165 -16.36 15.40 2.34
C ASN A 165 -15.95 14.28 1.37
N GLU A 166 -14.81 13.62 1.58
CA GLU A 166 -14.37 12.48 0.77
C GLU A 166 -15.41 11.33 0.79
N TYR A 167 -16.00 11.08 1.96
CA TYR A 167 -17.06 10.09 2.12
C TYR A 167 -18.40 10.54 1.55
N GLU A 168 -18.70 11.85 1.51
CA GLU A 168 -19.88 12.39 0.82
C GLU A 168 -19.78 12.17 -0.68
N GLU A 169 -18.61 12.43 -1.27
CA GLU A 169 -18.32 12.16 -2.69
C GLU A 169 -18.44 10.66 -3.00
N LEU A 170 -17.84 9.81 -2.18
CA LEU A 170 -17.94 8.36 -2.34
C LEU A 170 -19.38 7.86 -2.23
N TYR A 171 -20.16 8.39 -1.28
CA TYR A 171 -21.57 8.04 -1.14
C TYR A 171 -22.37 8.40 -2.41
N ASN A 172 -22.08 9.56 -3.03
CA ASN A 172 -22.69 9.96 -4.28
C ASN A 172 -22.36 9.00 -5.43
N VAL A 173 -21.11 8.53 -5.54
CA VAL A 173 -20.71 7.53 -6.54
C VAL A 173 -21.45 6.20 -6.33
N LEU A 174 -21.45 5.70 -5.09
CA LEU A 174 -22.09 4.42 -4.75
C LEU A 174 -23.61 4.42 -4.93
N THR A 175 -24.25 5.58 -4.84
CA THR A 175 -25.70 5.72 -5.04
C THR A 175 -26.06 6.02 -6.50
N LYS A 176 -25.24 6.78 -7.24
CA LYS A 176 -25.43 7.01 -8.68
C LYS A 176 -25.29 5.72 -9.50
N ASN A 177 -24.33 4.86 -9.17
CA ASN A 177 -24.14 3.58 -9.88
C ASN A 177 -25.34 2.63 -9.73
N LYS A 178 -26.15 2.77 -8.68
CA LYS A 178 -27.41 2.01 -8.52
C LYS A 178 -28.54 2.52 -9.42
N SER A 179 -28.41 3.71 -10.01
CA SER A 179 -29.44 4.35 -10.84
C SER A 179 -29.25 4.12 -12.35
N GLN A 180 -28.20 3.39 -12.77
CA GLN A 180 -28.07 2.98 -14.15
C GLN A 180 -29.18 1.97 -14.46
N SER A 181 -30.21 2.40 -15.18
CA SER A 181 -31.28 1.53 -15.63
C SER A 181 -30.71 0.43 -16.53
N LEU A 182 -31.08 -0.81 -16.26
CA LEU A 182 -30.78 -1.91 -17.17
C LEU A 182 -31.41 -1.59 -18.53
N ILE A 183 -30.69 -1.89 -19.63
CA ILE A 183 -31.19 -1.75 -21.01
C ILE A 183 -32.56 -2.42 -21.18
N THR A 184 -32.83 -3.49 -20.43
CA THR A 184 -34.11 -4.19 -20.41
C THR A 184 -35.30 -3.31 -20.04
N ASN A 185 -35.12 -2.28 -19.21
CA ASN A 185 -36.18 -1.34 -18.83
C ASN A 185 -36.59 -0.42 -20.01
N PHE A 186 -35.70 -0.16 -20.97
CA PHE A 186 -36.04 0.56 -22.20
C PHE A 186 -36.80 -0.33 -23.20
N ILE A 187 -36.46 -1.62 -23.24
CA ILE A 187 -37.08 -2.58 -24.18
C ILE A 187 -38.53 -2.88 -23.77
N SER A 188 -38.85 -2.88 -22.46
CA SER A 188 -40.22 -3.15 -21.98
C SER A 188 -41.22 -2.02 -22.19
N MET A 189 -40.78 -0.78 -22.49
CA MET A 189 -41.68 0.35 -22.77
C MET A 189 -42.06 0.50 -24.25
N SER A 190 -41.57 -0.38 -25.13
CA SER A 190 -41.77 -0.29 -26.59
C SER A 190 -42.81 -1.27 -27.13
N ARG A 191 -43.88 -1.59 -26.38
CA ARG A 191 -45.01 -2.40 -26.87
C ARG A 191 -46.34 -1.67 -26.71
#